data_AF-A0A2V6E4X3-F1
#
_entry.id   AF-A0A2V6E4X3-F1
#
_cell.length_a   1.000
_cell.length_b   1.000
_cell.length_c   1.000
_cell.angle_alpha   90.00
_cell.angle_beta   90.00
_cell.angle_gamma   90.00
#
_symmetry.space_group_name_H-M   'P 1'
#
loop_
_entity.id
_entity.type
_entity.pdbx_description
1 polymer ?
#
loop_
_entity_poly.entity_id
_entity_poly.type
_entity_poly.pdbx_seq_one_letter_code
_entity_poly.pdbx_strand_id
1 'polypeptide(L)'
;MLLSLAGSASAITSLDPAAVSAAAEYSARHRGVSFLAIQDGRTLVEQNAKTPHKIYSGTKAFWDLTALAAAEDGLLNLDERVAETITSWRNDPRKAQMTIRQLLDFDSGLEPQFFLHETQSGDRDAAAMRARAVAEPGRAFIYGPAALQVFHQVLKEKLRGDSPTHYLERRVLHR
;
A
#
# COMPACT_ATOMS: atom_id res chain seq x y z
N MET A 1 -41.60 -3.35 -12.88
CA MET A 1 -41.62 -4.45 -11.90
C MET A 1 -40.19 -4.67 -11.43
N LEU A 2 -39.78 -3.99 -10.35
CA LEU A 2 -38.45 -4.17 -9.76
C LEU A 2 -38.52 -5.36 -8.79
N LEU A 3 -37.83 -6.46 -9.11
CA LEU A 3 -37.57 -7.51 -8.14
C LEU A 3 -36.44 -7.05 -7.21
N SER A 4 -36.78 -6.71 -5.97
CA SER A 4 -35.81 -6.59 -4.89
C SER A 4 -35.38 -8.01 -4.47
N LEU A 5 -34.19 -8.43 -4.89
CA LEU A 5 -33.49 -9.55 -4.28
C LEU A 5 -33.01 -9.11 -2.89
N ALA A 6 -33.86 -9.29 -1.87
CA ALA A 6 -33.41 -9.27 -0.49
C ALA A 6 -32.57 -10.54 -0.26
N GLY A 7 -31.26 -10.44 -0.51
CA GLY A 7 -30.33 -11.47 -0.08
C GLY A 7 -30.44 -11.60 1.43
N SER A 8 -30.85 -12.77 1.92
CA SER A 8 -30.79 -13.08 3.34
C SER A 8 -29.34 -12.95 3.78
N ALA A 9 -29.03 -11.89 4.53
CA ALA A 9 -27.75 -11.77 5.19
C ALA A 9 -27.65 -12.97 6.14
N SER A 10 -26.79 -13.93 5.81
CA SER A 10 -26.47 -15.02 6.72
C SER A 10 -25.98 -14.39 8.01
N ALA A 11 -26.66 -14.66 9.12
CA ALA A 11 -26.22 -14.16 10.42
C ALA A 11 -24.78 -14.65 10.63
N ILE A 12 -23.83 -13.71 10.72
CA ILE A 12 -22.44 -14.04 11.00
C ILE A 12 -22.43 -14.64 12.41
N THR A 13 -22.00 -15.88 12.54
CA THR A 13 -21.88 -16.53 13.85
C THR A 13 -20.89 -15.72 14.70
N SER A 14 -21.29 -15.35 15.92
CA SER A 14 -20.40 -14.66 16.86
C SER A 14 -19.14 -15.49 17.10
N LEU A 15 -17.97 -14.85 17.10
CA LEU A 15 -16.73 -15.50 17.50
C LEU A 15 -16.87 -16.02 18.94
N ASP A 16 -16.38 -17.24 19.17
CA ASP A 16 -16.33 -17.82 20.52
C ASP A 16 -15.46 -16.93 21.43
N PRO A 17 -16.01 -16.37 22.53
CA PRO A 17 -15.24 -15.55 23.45
C PRO A 17 -14.00 -16.25 24.01
N ALA A 18 -14.06 -17.56 24.23
CA ALA A 18 -12.92 -18.34 24.71
C ALA A 18 -11.80 -18.39 23.66
N ALA A 19 -12.14 -18.54 22.38
CA ALA A 19 -11.18 -18.52 21.29
C ALA A 19 -10.52 -17.14 21.12
N VAL A 20 -11.30 -16.04 21.24
CA VAL A 20 -10.75 -14.68 21.19
C VAL A 20 -9.78 -14.44 22.35
N SER A 21 -10.13 -14.86 23.57
CA SER A 21 -9.22 -14.77 24.73
C SER A 21 -7.95 -15.59 24.53
N ALA A 22 -8.06 -16.81 24.01
CA ALA A 22 -6.91 -17.67 23.74
C ALA A 22 -5.96 -17.04 22.70
N ALA A 23 -6.49 -16.36 21.69
CA ALA A 23 -5.68 -15.64 20.70
C ALA A 23 -4.94 -14.43 21.32
N ALA A 24 -5.62 -13.67 22.19
CA ALA A 24 -4.99 -12.57 22.92
C ALA A 24 -3.86 -13.06 23.85
N GLU A 25 -4.10 -14.15 24.59
CA GLU A 25 -3.08 -14.78 25.42
C GLU A 25 -1.91 -15.33 24.60
N TYR A 26 -2.18 -15.94 23.45
CA TYR A 26 -1.14 -16.39 22.53
C TYR A 26 -0.24 -15.22 22.11
N SER A 27 -0.84 -14.09 21.70
CA SER A 27 -0.10 -12.88 21.33
C SER A 27 0.81 -12.43 22.48
N ALA A 28 0.27 -12.31 23.69
CA ALA A 28 1.03 -11.90 24.87
C ALA A 28 2.19 -12.87 25.18
N ARG A 29 1.95 -14.19 25.16
CA ARG A 29 2.99 -15.21 25.38
C ARG A 29 4.11 -15.17 24.34
N HIS A 30 3.83 -14.69 23.13
CA HIS A 30 4.81 -14.55 22.04
C HIS A 30 5.40 -13.15 21.91
N ARG A 31 5.25 -12.29 22.94
CA ARG A 31 5.76 -10.91 22.97
C ARG A 31 5.11 -10.01 21.91
N GLY A 32 3.84 -10.26 21.59
CA GLY A 32 3.02 -9.34 20.81
C GLY A 32 2.89 -7.99 21.53
N VAL A 33 2.92 -6.90 20.76
CA VAL A 33 2.92 -5.53 21.30
C VAL A 33 1.51 -4.97 21.50
N SER A 34 0.54 -5.44 20.71
CA SER A 34 -0.88 -5.08 20.78
C SER A 34 -1.74 -6.20 20.20
N PHE A 35 -3.02 -6.26 20.59
CA PHE A 35 -4.00 -7.21 20.05
C PHE A 35 -5.38 -6.54 19.99
N LEU A 36 -6.07 -6.70 18.86
CA LEU A 36 -7.41 -6.17 18.62
C LEU A 36 -8.23 -7.20 17.86
N ALA A 37 -9.40 -7.55 18.39
CA ALA A 37 -10.39 -8.38 17.72
C ALA A 37 -11.71 -7.60 17.60
N ILE A 38 -12.20 -7.46 16.37
CA ILE A 38 -13.44 -6.77 16.04
C ILE A 38 -14.32 -7.72 15.24
N GLN A 39 -15.62 -7.75 15.56
CA GLN A 39 -16.64 -8.41 14.76
C GLN A 39 -17.83 -7.46 14.59
N ASP A 40 -18.31 -7.31 13.36
CA ASP A 40 -19.47 -6.47 13.03
C ASP A 40 -19.36 -5.04 13.58
N GLY A 41 -18.17 -4.46 13.50
CA GLY A 41 -17.86 -3.12 14.02
C GLY A 41 -17.81 -3.02 15.55
N ARG A 42 -17.97 -4.12 16.28
CA ARG A 42 -17.86 -4.18 17.74
C ARG A 42 -16.51 -4.74 18.15
N THR A 43 -15.81 -4.00 18.99
CA THR A 43 -14.59 -4.48 19.66
C THR A 43 -14.95 -5.57 20.65
N LEU A 44 -14.40 -6.77 20.44
CA LEU A 44 -14.56 -7.92 21.34
C LEU A 44 -13.46 -7.93 22.41
N VAL A 45 -12.21 -7.70 21.99
CA VAL A 45 -11.04 -7.59 22.86
C VAL A 45 -10.10 -6.53 22.28
N GLU A 46 -9.54 -5.70 23.16
CA GLU A 46 -8.50 -4.73 22.83
C GLU A 46 -7.44 -4.72 23.94
N GLN A 47 -6.17 -4.83 23.55
CA GLN A 47 -5.02 -4.82 24.47
C GLN A 47 -3.91 -3.93 23.91
N ASN A 48 -3.35 -3.07 24.77
CA ASN A 48 -2.22 -2.19 24.46
C ASN A 48 -2.42 -1.28 23.22
N ALA A 49 -3.63 -0.78 22.99
CA ALA A 49 -3.98 0.01 21.80
C ALA A 49 -3.51 1.47 21.78
N LYS A 50 -3.06 2.01 22.93
CA LYS A 50 -2.73 3.44 23.06
C LYS A 50 -1.30 3.81 22.65
N THR A 51 -0.46 2.82 22.32
CA THR A 51 0.94 3.03 21.96
C THR A 51 1.10 2.89 20.44
N PRO A 52 1.55 3.94 19.73
CA PRO A 52 1.87 3.81 18.32
C PRO A 52 3.05 2.85 18.09
N HIS A 53 2.94 1.99 17.10
CA HIS A 53 4.00 1.07 16.70
C HIS A 53 4.35 1.25 15.22
N LYS A 54 5.62 1.04 14.87
CA LYS A 54 6.01 0.94 13.45
C LYS A 54 5.34 -0.29 12.86
N ILE A 55 4.49 -0.08 11.85
CA ILE A 55 3.84 -1.17 11.10
C ILE A 55 4.72 -1.71 9.97
N TYR A 56 5.90 -1.11 9.75
CA TYR A 56 6.88 -1.49 8.74
C TYR A 56 6.24 -1.66 7.35
N SER A 57 6.24 -2.88 6.83
CA SER A 57 5.67 -3.17 5.51
C SER A 57 4.14 -3.06 5.47
N GLY A 58 3.48 -2.96 6.62
CA GLY A 58 2.06 -2.59 6.70
C GLY A 58 1.77 -1.23 6.07
N THR A 59 2.75 -0.32 5.98
CA THR A 59 2.60 0.97 5.29
C THR A 59 2.29 0.82 3.80
N LYS A 60 2.64 -0.31 3.16
CA LYS A 60 2.42 -0.54 1.72
C LYS A 60 0.94 -0.50 1.35
N ALA A 61 0.10 -1.14 2.16
CA ALA A 61 -1.35 -1.16 1.95
C ALA A 61 -1.94 0.27 1.91
N PHE A 62 -1.40 1.19 2.70
CA PHE A 62 -1.85 2.58 2.67
C PHE A 62 -1.44 3.31 1.39
N TRP A 63 -0.28 2.98 0.81
CA TRP A 63 0.12 3.51 -0.50
C TRP A 63 -0.74 2.96 -1.63
N ASP A 64 -1.18 1.70 -1.55
CA ASP A 64 -2.15 1.13 -2.50
C ASP A 64 -3.51 1.85 -2.40
N LEU A 65 -3.99 2.09 -1.17
CA LEU A 65 -5.20 2.90 -0.94
C LEU A 65 -5.03 4.34 -1.45
N THR A 66 -3.84 4.92 -1.31
CA THR A 66 -3.52 6.24 -1.89
C THR A 66 -3.59 6.23 -3.41
N ALA A 67 -3.09 5.19 -4.06
CA ALA A 67 -3.20 5.05 -5.52
C ALA A 67 -4.66 4.96 -5.97
N LEU A 68 -5.48 4.20 -5.25
CA LEU A 68 -6.93 4.11 -5.53
C LEU A 68 -7.62 5.46 -5.33
N ALA A 69 -7.33 6.17 -4.24
CA ALA A 69 -7.88 7.51 -4.02
C ALA A 69 -7.45 8.50 -5.12
N ALA A 70 -6.21 8.41 -5.61
CA ALA A 70 -5.71 9.23 -6.71
C ALA A 70 -6.37 8.87 -8.05
N ALA A 71 -6.71 7.60 -8.26
CA ALA A 71 -7.50 7.16 -9.40
C ALA A 71 -8.95 7.67 -9.33
N GLU A 72 -9.58 7.61 -8.16
CA GLU A 72 -10.92 8.17 -7.91
C GLU A 72 -10.97 9.69 -8.19
N ASP A 73 -9.88 10.39 -7.93
CA ASP A 73 -9.73 11.83 -8.23
C ASP A 73 -9.44 12.16 -9.68
N GLY A 74 -9.19 11.15 -10.52
CA GLY A 74 -8.74 11.36 -11.89
C GLY A 74 -7.31 11.91 -12.02
N LEU A 75 -6.49 11.82 -10.97
CA LEU A 75 -5.07 12.20 -11.04
C LEU A 75 -4.24 11.19 -11.85
N LEU A 76 -4.65 9.93 -11.81
CA LEU A 76 -3.96 8.82 -12.47
C LEU A 76 -4.93 7.74 -12.96
N ASN A 77 -4.45 6.86 -13.83
CA ASN A 77 -5.05 5.57 -14.12
C ASN A 77 -4.02 4.48 -13.78
N LEU A 78 -4.46 3.43 -13.08
CA LEU A 78 -3.57 2.33 -12.69
C LEU A 78 -2.87 1.67 -13.89
N ASP A 79 -3.52 1.65 -15.05
CA ASP A 79 -2.97 1.03 -16.26
C ASP A 79 -2.19 2.01 -17.17
N GLU A 80 -2.08 3.29 -16.78
CA GLU A 80 -1.24 4.26 -17.51
C GLU A 80 0.25 3.93 -17.37
N ARG A 81 1.04 4.29 -18.37
CA ARG A 81 2.49 4.06 -18.30
C ARG A 81 3.13 5.04 -17.34
N VAL A 82 4.02 4.55 -16.49
CA VAL A 82 4.85 5.39 -15.59
C VAL A 82 5.59 6.47 -16.40
N ALA A 83 6.03 6.12 -17.61
CA ALA A 83 6.76 7.01 -18.51
C ALA A 83 5.93 8.14 -19.14
N GLU A 84 4.60 8.13 -18.97
CA GLU A 84 3.74 9.28 -19.33
C GLU A 84 4.02 10.45 -18.38
N THR A 85 4.23 10.16 -17.09
CA THR A 85 4.61 11.13 -16.05
C THR A 85 6.13 11.29 -15.94
N ILE A 86 6.87 10.19 -15.84
CA ILE A 86 8.33 10.18 -15.77
C ILE A 86 8.91 10.11 -17.17
N THR A 87 8.99 11.25 -17.84
CA THR A 87 9.39 11.31 -19.26
C THR A 87 10.82 10.82 -19.53
N SER A 88 11.71 10.87 -18.54
CA SER A 88 13.08 10.34 -18.64
C SER A 88 13.15 8.83 -18.86
N TRP A 89 12.05 8.09 -18.59
CA TRP A 89 11.98 6.64 -18.79
C TRP A 89 11.53 6.23 -20.20
N ARG A 90 11.09 7.16 -21.05
CA ARG A 90 10.51 6.85 -22.38
C ARG A 90 11.49 6.15 -23.33
N ASN A 91 12.79 6.38 -23.16
CA ASN A 91 13.83 5.79 -24.01
C ASN A 91 14.40 4.47 -23.45
N ASP A 92 14.03 4.08 -22.23
CA ASP A 92 14.43 2.78 -21.68
C ASP A 92 13.41 1.72 -22.10
N PRO A 93 13.83 0.65 -22.81
CA PRO A 93 12.91 -0.30 -23.44
C PRO A 93 12.02 -1.05 -22.44
N ARG A 94 12.48 -1.23 -21.19
CA ARG A 94 11.70 -1.89 -20.14
C ARG A 94 10.89 -0.90 -19.33
N LYS A 95 11.52 0.18 -18.87
CA LYS A 95 10.87 1.19 -18.02
C LYS A 95 9.76 1.93 -18.75
N ALA A 96 9.88 2.14 -20.05
CA ALA A 96 8.82 2.74 -20.86
C ALA A 96 7.50 1.93 -20.84
N GLN A 97 7.58 0.63 -20.54
CA GLN A 97 6.45 -0.28 -20.52
C GLN A 97 5.87 -0.49 -19.11
N MET A 98 6.49 0.01 -18.04
CA MET A 98 5.95 -0.17 -16.69
C MET A 98 4.65 0.61 -16.53
N THR A 99 3.62 -0.02 -15.97
CA THR A 99 2.37 0.64 -15.56
C THR A 99 2.40 1.00 -14.07
N ILE A 100 1.50 1.88 -13.64
CA ILE A 100 1.34 2.21 -12.20
C ILE A 100 0.94 0.95 -11.42
N ARG A 101 0.01 0.14 -11.93
CA ARG A 101 -0.44 -1.12 -11.34
C ARG A 101 0.73 -2.05 -11.04
N GLN A 102 1.67 -2.17 -11.98
CA GLN A 102 2.83 -3.04 -11.81
C GLN A 102 3.83 -2.54 -10.75
N LEU A 103 3.86 -1.24 -10.44
CA LEU A 103 4.60 -0.74 -9.28
C LEU A 103 3.94 -1.18 -7.96
N LEU A 104 2.61 -1.15 -7.90
CA LEU A 104 1.82 -1.50 -6.71
C LEU A 104 1.78 -3.01 -6.46
N ASP A 105 1.69 -3.81 -7.53
CA ASP A 105 1.67 -5.27 -7.49
C ASP A 105 3.08 -5.89 -7.30
N PHE A 106 4.13 -5.05 -7.24
CA PHE A 106 5.54 -5.45 -7.16
C PHE A 106 6.00 -6.34 -8.31
N ASP A 107 5.41 -6.22 -9.51
CA ASP A 107 5.82 -6.98 -10.70
C ASP A 107 6.38 -6.09 -11.83
N SER A 108 6.68 -4.82 -11.55
CA SER A 108 7.31 -3.87 -12.49
C SER A 108 8.64 -4.32 -13.08
N GLY A 109 9.37 -5.21 -12.40
CA GLY A 109 10.70 -5.67 -12.81
C GLY A 109 11.86 -4.78 -12.33
N LEU A 110 11.61 -3.78 -11.48
CA LEU A 110 12.66 -2.98 -10.83
C LEU A 110 13.41 -3.81 -9.78
N GLU A 111 14.73 -3.59 -9.67
CA GLU A 111 15.49 -4.19 -8.57
C GLU A 111 15.04 -3.66 -7.19
N PRO A 112 15.14 -4.45 -6.09
CA PRO A 112 14.51 -4.11 -4.82
C PRO A 112 14.94 -2.79 -4.17
N GLN A 113 16.24 -2.45 -4.25
CA GLN A 113 16.88 -1.31 -3.57
C GLN A 113 16.67 -1.29 -2.03
N PHE A 114 16.93 -2.40 -1.33
CA PHE A 114 16.65 -2.52 0.13
C PHE A 114 17.32 -1.47 1.02
N PHE A 115 18.39 -0.81 0.59
CA PHE A 115 18.98 0.33 1.31
C PHE A 115 17.97 1.49 1.50
N LEU A 116 16.92 1.58 0.67
CA LEU A 116 15.82 2.53 0.88
C LEU A 116 15.01 2.22 2.14
N HIS A 117 15.15 1.07 2.81
CA HIS A 117 14.55 0.88 4.13
C HIS A 117 15.25 1.69 5.23
N GLU A 118 16.48 2.14 4.98
CA GLU A 118 17.25 2.91 5.95
C GLU A 118 16.69 4.33 6.10
N THR A 119 16.85 4.90 7.28
CA THR A 119 16.37 6.25 7.61
C THR A 119 17.38 7.34 7.24
N GLN A 120 18.40 7.02 6.44
CA GLN A 120 19.46 7.96 6.09
C GLN A 120 18.93 9.13 5.27
N SER A 121 19.62 10.27 5.35
CA SER A 121 19.32 11.49 4.60
C SER A 121 19.68 11.33 3.12
N GLY A 122 18.84 11.86 2.24
CA GLY A 122 19.06 11.86 0.79
C GLY A 122 17.74 11.87 0.02
N ASP A 123 17.83 12.17 -1.27
CA ASP A 123 16.67 12.12 -2.16
C ASP A 123 16.37 10.66 -2.54
N ARG A 124 15.47 10.04 -1.78
CA ARG A 124 15.03 8.66 -1.94
C ARG A 124 14.26 8.45 -3.24
N ASP A 125 13.50 9.46 -3.67
CA ASP A 125 12.80 9.45 -4.96
C ASP A 125 13.85 9.35 -6.08
N ALA A 126 14.82 10.27 -6.09
CA ALA A 126 15.89 10.26 -7.08
C ALA A 126 16.70 8.95 -7.06
N ALA A 127 16.92 8.36 -5.89
CA ALA A 127 17.57 7.04 -5.78
C ALA A 127 16.73 5.93 -6.41
N ALA A 128 15.43 5.84 -6.11
CA ALA A 128 14.53 4.84 -6.69
C ALA A 128 14.37 5.03 -8.21
N MET A 129 14.37 6.26 -8.71
CA MET A 129 14.31 6.54 -10.16
C MET A 129 15.50 5.97 -10.93
N ARG A 130 16.65 5.76 -10.26
CA ARG A 130 17.86 5.14 -10.83
C ARG A 130 17.86 3.61 -10.77
N ALA A 131 16.88 2.98 -10.10
CA ALA A 131 16.79 1.53 -10.00
C ALA A 131 16.81 0.88 -11.40
N ARG A 132 17.56 -0.21 -11.56
CA ARG A 132 17.64 -0.95 -12.83
C ARG A 132 16.39 -1.80 -13.04
N ALA A 133 15.96 -1.92 -14.30
CA ALA A 133 14.96 -2.90 -14.70
C ALA A 133 15.63 -4.28 -14.93
N VAL A 134 15.50 -5.17 -13.95
CA VAL A 134 16.15 -6.50 -13.95
C VAL A 134 15.26 -7.61 -14.51
N ALA A 135 13.97 -7.34 -14.68
CA ALA A 135 13.01 -8.20 -15.38
C ALA A 135 12.10 -7.36 -16.30
N GLU A 136 11.43 -8.02 -17.24
CA GLU A 136 10.35 -7.39 -18.01
C GLU A 136 9.14 -7.12 -17.09
N PRO A 137 8.40 -6.01 -17.27
CA PRO A 137 7.22 -5.72 -16.47
C PRO A 137 6.17 -6.83 -16.58
N GLY A 138 5.60 -7.23 -15.43
CA GLY A 138 4.61 -8.31 -15.32
C GLY A 138 5.17 -9.73 -15.40
N ARG A 139 6.50 -9.90 -15.38
CA ARG A 139 7.14 -11.24 -15.50
C ARG A 139 7.66 -11.83 -14.21
N ALA A 140 7.86 -11.03 -13.17
CA ALA A 140 8.36 -11.50 -11.88
C ALA A 140 7.89 -10.61 -10.74
N PHE A 141 7.42 -11.21 -9.65
CA PHE A 141 7.21 -10.51 -8.39
C PHE A 141 8.57 -10.24 -7.72
N ILE A 142 8.91 -8.96 -7.55
CA ILE A 142 10.16 -8.50 -6.94
C ILE A 142 9.81 -7.61 -5.75
N TYR A 143 9.84 -8.20 -4.57
CA TYR A 143 9.59 -7.47 -3.33
C TYR A 143 10.75 -6.52 -2.99
N GLY A 144 10.44 -5.24 -2.80
CA GLY A 144 11.43 -4.25 -2.37
C GLY A 144 10.88 -2.82 -2.36
N PRO A 145 11.52 -1.89 -1.65
CA PRO A 145 11.04 -0.51 -1.53
C PRO A 145 11.05 0.29 -2.84
N ALA A 146 11.84 -0.08 -3.85
CA ALA A 146 12.00 0.69 -5.08
C ALA A 146 10.68 1.00 -5.78
N ALA A 147 9.81 -0.01 -5.97
CA ALA A 147 8.59 0.14 -6.76
C ALA A 147 7.63 1.19 -6.17
N LEU A 148 7.37 1.10 -4.86
CA LEU A 148 6.53 2.10 -4.18
C LEU A 148 7.20 3.47 -4.04
N GLN A 149 8.53 3.54 -3.95
CA GLN A 149 9.25 4.82 -3.96
C GLN A 149 9.18 5.50 -5.33
N VAL A 150 9.18 4.73 -6.43
CA VAL A 150 8.88 5.26 -7.77
C VAL A 150 7.42 5.74 -7.86
N PHE A 151 6.47 4.97 -7.31
CA PHE A 151 5.07 5.41 -7.25
C PHE A 151 4.92 6.73 -6.48
N HIS A 152 5.63 6.88 -5.35
CA HIS A 152 5.69 8.14 -4.60
C HIS A 152 6.13 9.31 -5.49
N GLN A 153 7.19 9.12 -6.29
CA GLN A 153 7.67 10.13 -7.23
C GLN A 153 6.64 10.42 -8.35
N VAL A 154 5.96 9.42 -8.90
CA VAL A 154 4.88 9.61 -9.90
C VAL A 154 3.77 10.47 -9.33
N LEU A 155 3.30 10.15 -8.12
CA LEU A 155 2.23 10.89 -7.47
C LEU A 155 2.64 12.34 -7.16
N LYS A 156 3.89 12.55 -6.72
CA LYS A 156 4.46 13.88 -6.48
C LYS A 156 4.41 14.78 -7.71
N GLU A 157 4.77 14.26 -8.89
CA GLU A 157 4.68 15.01 -10.16
C GLU A 157 3.24 15.36 -10.54
N LYS A 158 2.29 14.44 -10.27
CA LYS A 158 0.86 14.64 -10.56
C LYS A 158 0.20 15.65 -9.62
N LEU A 159 0.67 15.78 -8.38
CA LEU A 159 0.09 16.64 -7.34
C LEU A 159 0.47 18.13 -7.45
N ARG A 160 1.45 18.50 -8.28
CA ARG A 160 1.79 19.90 -8.66
C ARG A 160 1.76 20.93 -7.51
N GLY A 161 2.38 20.60 -6.37
CA GLY A 161 2.49 21.51 -5.22
C GLY A 161 1.95 20.94 -3.91
N ASP A 162 1.24 19.82 -3.95
CA ASP A 162 0.95 18.99 -2.77
C ASP A 162 1.99 17.86 -2.63
N SER A 163 2.23 17.36 -1.42
CA SER A 163 3.13 16.23 -1.17
C SER A 163 2.35 14.91 -1.16
N PRO A 164 2.94 13.79 -1.61
CA PRO A 164 2.30 12.48 -1.52
C PRO A 164 1.87 12.11 -0.09
N THR A 165 2.66 12.47 0.93
CA THR A 165 2.33 12.25 2.34
C THR A 165 1.10 13.04 2.78
N HIS A 166 1.04 14.34 2.47
CA HIS A 166 -0.12 15.16 2.81
C HIS A 166 -1.38 14.72 2.06
N TYR A 167 -1.23 14.27 0.81
CA TYR A 167 -2.32 13.66 0.06
C TYR A 167 -2.83 12.37 0.72
N LEU A 168 -1.93 11.44 1.09
CA LEU A 168 -2.25 10.21 1.85
C LEU A 168 -3.01 10.55 3.14
N GLU A 169 -2.52 11.49 3.95
CA GLU A 169 -3.14 11.89 5.20
C GLU A 169 -4.58 12.36 4.97
N ARG A 170 -4.78 13.31 4.06
CA ARG A 170 -6.09 13.89 3.75
C ARG A 170 -7.07 12.88 3.13
N ARG A 171 -6.59 11.94 2.31
CA ARG A 171 -7.43 11.09 1.47
C ARG A 171 -7.66 9.69 1.99
N VAL A 172 -6.80 9.21 2.87
CA VAL A 172 -6.82 7.84 3.39
C VAL A 172 -6.91 7.82 4.90
N LEU A 173 -6.13 8.65 5.61
CA LEU A 173 -6.00 8.54 7.07
C LEU A 173 -7.03 9.37 7.85
N HIS A 174 -7.49 10.50 7.31
CA HIS A 174 -8.42 11.41 7.96
C HIS A 174 -9.87 11.29 7.43
N ARG A 175 -10.32 10.07 7.14
CA ARG A 175 -11.71 9.80 6.75
C ARG A 175 -12.64 9.68 7.96
#